data_AF-A0A920WAM2-F1
#
_entry.id   AF-A0A920WAM2-F1
#
_cell.length_a   1.000
_cell.length_b   1.000
_cell.length_c   1.000
_cell.angle_alpha   90.00
_cell.angle_beta   90.00
_cell.angle_gamma   90.00
#
_symmetry.space_group_name_H-M   'P 1'
#
loop_
_entity.id
_entity.type
_entity.pdbx_description
1 polymer ?
#
loop_
_entity_poly.entity_id
_entity_poly.type
_entity_poly.pdbx_seq_one_letter_code
_entity_poly.pdbx_strand_id
1 'polypeptide(L)' 'MAQELGIPVSPHRGAEVWGLSLIMASSWADFAECHSDHIKSDRDILWVGEPEVKDGFIYPSDSPGFGVS' A
#
# COMPACT_ATOMS: atom_id res chain seq x y z
N MET A 1 3.61 14.21 16.09
CA MET A 1 2.23 14.37 16.61
C MET A 1 1.46 13.05 16.80
N ALA A 2 1.03 12.30 15.77
CA ALA A 2 0.26 11.05 16.00
C ALA A 2 1.06 9.98 16.77
N GLN A 3 2.31 9.78 16.38
CA GLN A 3 3.24 8.85 17.04
C GLN A 3 3.51 9.22 18.51
N GLU A 4 3.74 10.51 18.79
CA GLU A 4 3.95 11.02 20.16
C GLU A 4 2.74 10.77 21.07
N LEU A 5 1.55 10.66 20.48
CA LEU A 5 0.28 10.39 21.18
C LEU A 5 -0.08 8.90 21.19
N GLY A 6 0.74 8.03 20.61
CA GLY A 6 0.47 6.59 20.52
C GLY A 6 -0.75 6.24 19.65
N ILE A 7 -1.11 7.11 18.70
CA ILE A 7 -2.27 6.91 17.83
C ILE A 7 -1.83 6.13 16.59
N PRO A 8 -2.40 4.94 16.31
CA PRO A 8 -2.10 4.19 15.10
C PRO A 8 -2.61 4.95 13.87
N VAL A 9 -1.81 4.94 12.80
CA VAL A 9 -2.16 5.57 11.53
C VAL A 9 -2.25 4.48 10.46
N SER A 10 -3.35 4.48 9.72
CA SER A 10 -3.55 3.66 8.53
C SER A 10 -4.01 4.59 7.41
N PRO A 11 -3.20 4.84 6.38
CA PRO A 11 -3.58 5.71 5.27
C PRO A 11 -4.80 5.16 4.51
N HIS A 12 -5.65 6.08 4.04
CA HIS A 12 -6.68 5.75 3.06
C HIS A 12 -6.00 5.26 1.77
N ARG A 13 -6.49 4.14 1.22
CA ARG A 13 -5.86 3.43 0.09
C ARG A 13 -4.38 3.10 0.37
N GLY A 14 -4.08 2.65 1.59
CA GLY A 14 -2.73 2.28 2.01
C GLY A 14 -2.10 1.16 1.17
N ALA A 15 -2.89 0.35 0.47
CA ALA A 15 -2.39 -0.74 -0.38
C ALA A 15 -1.87 -0.27 -1.76
N GLU A 16 -1.88 1.03 -2.03
CA GLU A 16 -1.31 1.59 -3.25
C GLU A 16 0.18 1.81 -3.14
N VAL A 17 0.83 1.98 -4.29
CA VAL A 17 2.30 2.07 -4.41
C VAL A 17 2.91 3.11 -3.46
N TRP A 18 2.27 4.26 -3.27
CA TRP A 18 2.74 5.30 -2.34
C TRP A 18 2.44 4.96 -0.88
N GLY A 19 1.25 4.41 -0.61
CA GLY A 19 0.79 4.05 0.73
C GLY A 19 1.64 2.96 1.35
N LEU A 20 1.99 1.93 0.56
CA LEU A 20 2.85 0.83 1.00
C LEU A 20 4.24 1.31 1.36
N SER A 21 4.85 2.14 0.52
CA SER A 21 6.16 2.72 0.83
C SER A 21 6.11 3.60 2.08
N LEU A 22 5.03 4.36 2.29
CA LEU A 22 4.86 5.18 3.49
C LEU A 22 4.72 4.34 4.76
N ILE A 23 3.92 3.27 4.72
CA ILE A 23 3.74 2.35 5.84
C ILE A 23 5.08 1.71 6.22
N MET A 24 5.81 1.17 5.22
CA MET A 24 7.12 0.52 5.44
C MET A 24 8.21 1.45 5.99
N ALA A 25 8.13 2.75 5.67
CA ALA A 25 9.06 3.76 6.18
C ALA A 25 8.67 4.31 7.57
N SER A 26 7.54 3.85 8.14
CA SER A 26 6.98 4.37 9.38
C SER A 26 6.95 3.32 10.48
N SER A 27 6.68 3.76 11.71
CA SER A 27 6.33 2.88 12.83
C SER A 27 4.81 2.84 13.06
N TRP A 28 4.02 3.08 12.02
CA TRP A 28 2.56 3.12 12.10
C TRP A 28 1.96 1.70 12.11
N ALA A 29 0.63 1.61 12.02
CA ALA A 29 -0.01 0.31 11.96
C ALA A 29 0.39 -0.40 10.66
N ASP A 30 0.74 -1.67 10.76
CA ASP A 30 1.06 -2.54 9.62
C ASP A 30 -0.22 -3.03 8.93
N PHE A 31 -1.11 -2.08 8.62
CA PHE A 31 -2.38 -2.31 7.95
C PHE A 31 -2.51 -1.36 6.77
N ALA A 32 -2.96 -1.90 5.64
CA ALA A 32 -3.16 -1.17 4.41
C ALA A 32 -4.62 -1.35 3.96
N GLU A 33 -5.33 -0.24 3.79
CA GLU A 33 -6.65 -0.29 3.15
C GLU A 33 -6.48 -0.67 1.67
N CYS A 34 -7.13 -1.75 1.25
CA CYS A 34 -7.22 -2.16 -0.14
C CYS A 34 -8.59 -1.78 -0.70
N HIS A 35 -8.61 -0.88 -1.69
CA HIS A 35 -9.86 -0.41 -2.29
C HIS A 35 -10.45 -1.48 -3.22
N SER A 36 -11.79 -1.53 -3.28
CA SER A 36 -12.54 -2.52 -4.07
C SER A 36 -12.22 -2.52 -5.57
N ASP A 37 -11.70 -1.42 -6.12
CA ASP A 37 -11.28 -1.37 -7.53
C ASP A 37 -10.04 -2.23 -7.81
N HIS A 38 -9.23 -2.56 -6.79
CA HIS A 38 -8.13 -3.53 -6.88
C HIS A 38 -8.59 -4.98 -6.65
N ILE A 39 -9.88 -5.18 -6.37
CA ILE A 39 -10.50 -6.51 -6.19
C ILE A 39 -11.26 -6.93 -7.47
N LYS A 40 -11.55 -5.99 -8.37
CA LYS A 40 -12.27 -6.24 -9.63
C LYS A 40 -11.31 -6.79 -10.71
N SER A 41 -11.80 -7.76 -11.49
CA SER A 41 -11.06 -8.39 -12.58
C SER A 41 -10.94 -7.53 -13.83
N ASP A 42 -11.89 -6.63 -14.06
CA ASP A 42 -11.89 -5.71 -15.20
C ASP A 42 -11.60 -4.30 -14.69
N ARG A 43 -10.36 -3.86 -14.91
CA ARG A 43 -9.85 -2.55 -14.51
C ARG A 43 -8.78 -2.08 -15.49
N ASP A 44 -8.64 -0.77 -15.61
CA ASP A 44 -7.49 -0.20 -16.31
C ASP A 44 -6.21 -0.55 -15.55
N ILE A 45 -5.27 -1.18 -16.25
CA ILE A 45 -3.92 -1.42 -15.72
C ILE A 45 -3.09 -0.18 -16.07
N LEU A 46 -2.99 0.72 -15.11
CA LEU A 46 -2.19 1.94 -15.25
C LEU A 46 -0.68 1.67 -15.12
N TRP A 47 -0.31 0.70 -14.29
CA TRP A 47 1.06 0.47 -13.86
C TRP A 47 1.48 -0.97 -14.14
N VAL A 48 2.64 -1.17 -14.76
CA VAL A 48 3.29 -2.47 -14.81
C VAL A 48 4.07 -2.68 -13.52
N GLY A 49 3.87 -3.82 -12.86
CA GLY A 49 4.55 -4.17 -11.60
C GLY A 49 3.87 -3.66 -10.33
N GLU A 50 2.62 -3.18 -10.43
CA GLU A 50 1.84 -2.79 -9.25
C GLU A 50 1.73 -3.95 -8.26
N PRO A 51 2.01 -3.73 -6.96
CA PRO A 51 1.83 -4.75 -5.93
C PRO A 51 0.39 -5.27 -5.88
N GLU A 52 0.26 -6.59 -5.77
CA GLU A 52 -1.03 -7.26 -5.67
C GLU A 52 -1.22 -7.85 -4.27
N VAL A 53 -2.46 -7.82 -3.78
CA VAL A 53 -2.83 -8.51 -2.55
C VAL A 53 -2.85 -10.02 -2.81
N LYS A 54 -2.08 -10.77 -2.03
CA LYS A 54 -2.04 -12.25 -2.04
C LYS A 54 -2.33 -12.76 -0.64
N ASP A 55 -3.37 -13.57 -0.52
CA ASP A 55 -3.80 -14.17 0.76
C ASP A 55 -4.00 -13.15 1.90
N GLY A 56 -4.43 -11.93 1.56
CA GLY A 56 -4.64 -10.84 2.52
C GLY A 56 -3.39 -10.04 2.87
N PHE A 57 -2.24 -10.36 2.27
CA PHE A 57 -0.98 -9.65 2.45
C PHE A 57 -0.57 -8.93 1.16
N ILE A 58 0.20 -7.86 1.31
CA ILE A 58 0.76 -7.10 0.20
C ILE A 58 2.10 -6.53 0.64
N TYR A 59 3.04 -6.45 -0.30
CA TYR A 59 4.40 -5.99 -0.05
C TYR A 59 4.86 -5.09 -1.20
N PRO A 60 5.62 -4.03 -0.93
CA PRO A 60 6.27 -3.30 -2.01
C PRO A 60 7.29 -4.19 -2.74
N SER A 61 7.62 -3.82 -3.97
CA SER A 61 8.72 -4.46 -4.69
C SER A 61 10.08 -3.88 -4.28
N ASP A 62 11.15 -4.61 -4.53
CA ASP A 62 12.54 -4.12 -4.36
C ASP A 62 13.04 -3.24 -5.53
N SER A 63 12.20 -2.99 -6.54
CA SER A 63 12.54 -2.15 -7.68
C SER A 63 12.66 -0.67 -7.30
N PRO A 64 13.47 0.14 -8.01
CA PRO A 64 13.68 1.55 -7.68
C PRO A 64 12.37 2.38 -7.63
N GLY A 65 12.38 3.39 -6.77
CA GLY A 65 11.22 4.27 -6.58
C GLY A 65 10.06 3.54 -5.92
N PHE A 66 8.90 3.55 -6.58
CA PHE A 66 7.70 2.83 -6.14
C PHE A 66 7.53 1.47 -6.82
N GLY A 67 8.50 1.05 -7.64
CA GLY A 67 8.50 -0.28 -8.25
C GLY A 67 7.56 -0.49 -9.42
N VAL A 68 7.06 0.59 -10.01
CA VAL A 68 6.13 0.58 -11.15
C VAL A 68 6.63 1.41 -12.33
N SER A 69 6.12 1.10 -13.52
CA SER A 69 6.36 1.84 -14.78
C SER A 69 5.10 2.02 -15.61
#